data_AF-A0A496UIL8-F1
#
_entry.id   AF-A0A496UIL8-F1
#
_cell.length_a   1.000
_cell.length_b   1.000
_cell.length_c   1.000
_cell.angle_alpha   90.00
_cell.angle_beta   90.00
_cell.angle_gamma   90.00
#
_symmetry.space_group_name_H-M   'P 1'
#
loop_
_entity.id
_entity.type
_entity.pdbx_description
1 polymer ?
#
loop_
_entity_poly.entity_id
_entity_poly.type
_entity_poly.pdbx_seq_one_letter_code
_entity_poly.pdbx_strand_id
1 'polypeptide(L)'
;MATPTGPFRIEVEGVTEFQIGLSRFGELVEFMPTSVWDSVAGVFFKDEEEIFRAEGRPEAFKALSPKYEAWKMAKYPGMPIMQLKGATKDALTGKGSVPGKAVTIKKLVRRKGTTGITMGVRGPYQLRHQFGRAGMPQRKIIQPTAALLIKYAKIMQAALVKIERESFGGITGT
;
A
#
# COMPACT_ATOMS: atom_id res chain seq x y z
N MET A 1 15.04 -13.53 13.94
CA MET A 1 13.76 -12.93 14.41
C MET A 1 12.64 -13.46 13.53
N ALA A 2 11.60 -14.06 14.10
CA ALA A 2 10.45 -14.54 13.33
C ALA A 2 9.64 -13.34 12.85
N THR A 3 9.42 -13.23 11.53
CA THR A 3 8.61 -12.15 10.95
C THR A 3 7.15 -12.35 11.37
N PRO A 4 6.50 -11.39 12.04
CA PRO A 4 5.11 -11.55 12.49
C PRO A 4 4.17 -11.81 11.30
N THR A 5 3.44 -12.93 11.30
CA THR A 5 2.57 -13.39 10.20
C THR A 5 1.16 -12.83 10.32
N GLY A 6 0.90 -11.70 9.66
CA GLY A 6 -0.43 -11.12 9.50
C GLY A 6 -0.92 -11.23 8.05
N PRO A 7 -2.24 -11.35 7.83
CA PRO A 7 -2.85 -11.51 6.50
C PRO A 7 -2.83 -10.24 5.65
N PHE A 8 -2.42 -9.10 6.18
CA PHE A 8 -2.32 -7.88 5.40
C PHE A 8 -1.06 -7.12 5.76
N ARG A 9 -0.26 -6.77 4.75
CA ARG A 9 0.99 -6.02 4.91
C ARG A 9 1.13 -4.94 3.86
N ILE A 10 1.59 -3.78 4.31
CA ILE A 10 2.07 -2.72 3.43
C ILE A 10 3.58 -2.61 3.64
N GLU A 11 4.33 -2.61 2.54
CA GLU A 11 5.78 -2.61 2.56
C GLU A 11 6.36 -1.47 1.69
N VAL A 12 7.46 -0.88 2.16
CA VAL A 12 8.34 -0.07 1.30
C VAL A 12 9.68 -0.77 1.28
N GLU A 13 10.10 -1.24 0.10
CA GLU A 13 11.43 -1.87 -0.05
C GLU A 13 11.67 -3.04 0.93
N GLY A 14 10.62 -3.84 1.18
CA GLY A 14 10.66 -4.99 2.09
C GLY A 14 10.60 -4.65 3.58
N VAL A 15 10.50 -3.36 3.94
CA VAL A 15 10.21 -2.94 5.32
C VAL A 15 8.70 -2.84 5.50
N THR A 16 8.16 -3.59 6.47
CA THR A 16 6.73 -3.54 6.80
C THR A 16 6.41 -2.21 7.49
N GLU A 17 5.66 -1.35 6.80
CA GLU A 17 5.14 -0.11 7.36
C GLU A 17 3.93 -0.36 8.25
N PHE A 18 3.12 -1.35 7.86
CA PHE A 18 1.85 -1.59 8.50
C PHE A 18 1.37 -3.03 8.31
N GLN A 19 0.72 -3.55 9.36
CA GLN A 19 0.16 -4.91 9.38
C GLN A 19 -1.18 -4.93 10.10
N ILE A 20 -2.18 -5.60 9.50
CA ILE A 20 -3.46 -5.93 10.19
C ILE A 20 -3.42 -7.40 10.56
N GLY A 21 -3.68 -7.69 11.83
CA GLY A 21 -3.99 -9.05 12.28
C GLY A 21 -5.49 -9.31 12.16
N LEU A 22 -5.88 -10.31 11.36
CA LEU A 22 -7.24 -10.89 11.38
C LEU A 22 -7.23 -12.23 12.10
N SER A 23 -6.55 -12.33 13.24
CA SER A 23 -6.32 -13.59 13.94
C SER A 23 -7.61 -14.35 14.27
N ARG A 24 -8.73 -13.63 14.51
CA ARG A 24 -10.04 -14.24 14.78
C ARG A 24 -10.70 -14.93 13.57
N PHE A 25 -10.21 -14.68 12.36
CA PHE A 25 -10.76 -15.23 11.12
C PHE A 25 -9.73 -16.09 10.37
N GLY A 26 -8.68 -16.55 11.06
CA GLY A 26 -7.46 -17.09 10.45
C GLY A 26 -7.70 -18.13 9.36
N GLU A 27 -8.58 -19.11 9.60
CA GLU A 27 -8.92 -20.15 8.62
C GLU A 27 -9.80 -19.61 7.48
N LEU A 28 -10.77 -18.74 7.79
CA LEU A 28 -11.67 -18.15 6.80
C LEU A 28 -10.96 -17.24 5.80
N VAL A 29 -9.84 -16.62 6.20
CA VAL A 29 -9.02 -15.81 5.31
C VAL A 29 -8.40 -16.64 4.18
N GLU A 30 -8.14 -17.94 4.40
CA GLU A 30 -7.60 -18.83 3.36
C GLU A 30 -8.60 -19.04 2.21
N PHE A 31 -9.90 -19.01 2.51
CA PHE A 31 -10.98 -19.14 1.53
C PHE A 31 -11.36 -17.81 0.87
N MET A 32 -10.72 -16.70 1.25
CA MET A 32 -11.05 -15.39 0.72
C MET A 32 -10.68 -15.29 -0.78
N PRO A 33 -11.64 -14.97 -1.67
CA PRO A 33 -11.40 -14.98 -3.10
C PRO A 33 -10.44 -13.86 -3.52
N THR A 34 -9.70 -14.08 -4.61
CA THR A 34 -8.72 -13.12 -5.15
C THR A 34 -9.31 -11.73 -5.37
N SER A 35 -10.58 -11.63 -5.77
CA SER A 35 -11.30 -10.38 -6.00
C SER A 35 -11.41 -9.47 -4.76
N VAL A 36 -11.37 -10.05 -3.56
CA VAL A 36 -11.37 -9.29 -2.30
C VAL A 36 -10.02 -8.61 -2.11
N TRP A 37 -8.93 -9.34 -2.35
CA TRP A 37 -7.57 -8.81 -2.31
C TRP A 37 -7.35 -7.75 -3.40
N ASP A 38 -7.94 -7.93 -4.58
CA ASP A 38 -7.94 -6.92 -5.64
C ASP A 38 -8.70 -5.65 -5.23
N SER A 39 -9.82 -5.79 -4.53
CA SER A 39 -10.60 -4.66 -4.00
C SER A 39 -9.79 -3.87 -2.96
N VAL A 40 -9.10 -4.57 -2.06
CA VAL A 40 -8.19 -3.94 -1.09
C VAL A 40 -7.06 -3.20 -1.80
N ALA A 41 -6.44 -3.82 -2.82
CA ALA A 41 -5.41 -3.18 -3.63
C ALA A 41 -5.91 -1.96 -4.40
N GLY A 42 -7.14 -2.01 -4.92
CA GLY A 42 -7.78 -0.87 -5.57
C GLY A 42 -7.97 0.31 -4.62
N VAL A 43 -8.31 0.06 -3.36
CA VAL A 43 -8.40 1.12 -2.33
C VAL A 43 -7.02 1.69 -2.00
N PHE A 44 -6.00 0.84 -1.87
CA PHE A 44 -4.62 1.27 -1.65
C PHE A 44 -4.14 2.21 -2.79
N PHE A 45 -4.26 1.78 -4.04
CA PHE A 45 -3.80 2.58 -5.19
C PHE A 45 -4.53 3.92 -5.33
N LYS A 46 -5.82 3.96 -4.98
CA LYS A 46 -6.60 5.21 -4.96
C LYS A 46 -6.12 6.15 -3.85
N ASP A 47 -5.85 5.64 -2.65
CA ASP A 47 -5.34 6.46 -1.55
C ASP A 47 -3.96 7.04 -1.87
N GLU A 48 -3.07 6.22 -2.45
CA GLU A 48 -1.77 6.68 -2.94
C GLU A 48 -1.90 7.77 -4.02
N GLU A 49 -2.85 7.64 -4.95
CA GLU A 49 -3.12 8.69 -5.94
C GLU A 49 -3.53 10.01 -5.29
N GLU A 50 -4.33 9.96 -4.22
CA GLU A 50 -4.71 11.14 -3.45
C GLU A 50 -3.52 11.74 -2.68
N ILE A 51 -2.66 10.91 -2.09
CA ILE A 51 -1.44 11.36 -1.41
C ILE A 51 -0.54 12.12 -2.40
N PHE A 52 -0.29 11.57 -3.60
CA PHE A 52 0.52 12.26 -4.60
C PHE A 52 -0.13 13.53 -5.16
N ARG A 53 -1.46 13.56 -5.28
CA ARG A 53 -2.22 14.73 -5.73
C ARG A 53 -2.21 15.86 -4.70
N ALA A 54 -2.36 15.51 -3.42
CA ALA A 54 -2.35 16.45 -2.30
C ALA A 54 -0.94 16.85 -1.85
N GLU A 55 0.10 16.29 -2.49
CA GLU A 55 1.49 16.44 -2.07
C GLU A 55 1.72 16.03 -0.60
N GLY A 56 1.09 14.94 -0.19
CA GLY A 56 1.18 14.35 1.15
C GLY A 56 -0.13 14.42 1.92
N ARG A 57 -0.55 13.30 2.53
CA ARG A 57 -1.71 13.21 3.42
C ARG A 57 -1.56 11.98 4.35
N PRO A 58 -1.84 12.09 5.67
CA PRO A 58 -2.27 13.29 6.38
C PRO A 58 -1.14 14.30 6.60
N GLU A 59 0.12 13.88 6.47
CA GLU A 59 1.28 14.76 6.56
C GLU A 59 1.70 15.23 5.16
N ALA A 60 1.73 16.55 4.96
CA ALA A 60 2.21 17.16 3.74
C ALA A 60 3.71 16.85 3.54
N PHE A 61 4.12 16.70 2.29
CA PHE A 61 5.51 16.54 1.94
C PHE A 61 6.29 17.80 2.31
N LYS A 62 7.42 17.61 2.97
CA LYS A 62 8.34 18.70 3.24
C LYS A 62 8.78 19.36 1.94
N ALA A 63 8.81 20.68 1.93
CA ALA A 63 9.24 21.49 0.79
C ALA A 63 10.59 21.05 0.24
N LEU A 64 10.85 21.36 -1.03
CA LEU A 64 12.16 21.17 -1.64
C LEU A 64 13.14 22.19 -1.04
N SER A 65 14.44 21.87 -1.05
CA SER A 65 15.43 22.90 -0.74
C SER A 65 15.42 23.97 -1.83
N PRO A 66 15.66 25.25 -1.54
CA PRO A 66 15.57 26.32 -2.54
C PRO A 66 16.42 26.05 -3.80
N LYS A 67 17.63 25.52 -3.62
CA LYS A 67 18.53 25.15 -4.73
C LYS A 67 17.93 24.04 -5.60
N TYR A 68 17.34 23.01 -5.00
CA TYR A 68 16.76 21.89 -5.75
C TYR A 68 15.43 22.29 -6.38
N GLU A 69 14.65 23.12 -5.70
CA GLU A 69 13.43 23.71 -6.23
C GLU A 69 13.71 24.55 -7.49
N ALA A 70 14.68 25.47 -7.43
CA ALA A 70 15.07 26.28 -8.59
C ALA A 70 15.54 25.41 -9.77
N TRP A 71 16.39 24.42 -9.51
CA TRP A 71 16.82 23.46 -10.53
C TRP A 71 15.64 22.69 -11.14
N LYS A 72 14.73 22.23 -10.29
CA LYS A 72 13.56 21.46 -10.70
C LYS A 72 12.60 22.33 -11.51
N MET A 73 12.33 23.56 -11.09
CA MET A 73 11.49 24.50 -11.80
C MET A 73 12.06 24.84 -13.18
N ALA A 74 13.39 24.99 -13.30
CA ALA A 74 14.03 25.23 -14.59
C ALA A 74 13.96 24.01 -15.53
N LYS A 75 14.09 22.79 -15.02
CA LYS A 75 14.11 21.56 -15.84
C LYS A 75 12.75 20.90 -16.05
N TYR A 76 11.85 21.08 -15.10
CA TYR A 76 10.57 20.38 -14.96
C TYR A 76 9.52 21.35 -14.37
N PRO A 77 9.19 22.42 -15.10
CA PRO A 77 8.29 23.47 -14.59
C PRO A 77 6.92 22.90 -14.22
N GLY A 78 6.40 23.33 -13.06
CA GLY A 78 5.07 22.94 -12.58
C GLY A 78 4.95 21.52 -12.02
N MET A 79 6.04 20.77 -11.90
CA MET A 79 5.99 19.39 -11.41
C MET A 79 5.86 19.29 -9.87
N PRO A 80 4.89 18.51 -9.34
CA PRO A 80 4.70 18.30 -7.90
C PRO A 80 5.94 17.76 -7.19
N ILE A 81 6.17 18.11 -5.93
CA ILE A 81 7.37 17.85 -5.10
C ILE A 81 7.96 16.45 -5.33
N MET A 82 7.13 15.41 -5.24
CA MET A 82 7.53 14.00 -5.35
C MET A 82 7.44 13.41 -6.77
N GLN A 83 7.39 14.26 -7.79
CA GLN A 83 7.30 13.86 -9.19
C GLN A 83 8.41 14.54 -10.02
N LEU A 84 9.09 13.73 -10.83
CA LEU A 84 9.98 14.18 -11.91
C LEU A 84 9.57 13.52 -13.22
N LYS A 85 9.59 12.18 -13.24
CA LYS A 85 9.22 11.34 -14.39
C LYS A 85 8.09 10.35 -14.07
N GLY A 86 7.34 10.58 -12.99
CA GLY A 86 6.18 9.74 -12.62
C GLY A 86 6.47 8.36 -12.02
N ALA A 87 7.62 7.73 -12.28
CA ALA A 87 7.87 6.32 -11.96
C ALA A 87 7.43 5.84 -10.56
N THR A 88 7.74 6.57 -9.48
CA THR A 88 7.28 6.21 -8.12
C THR A 88 5.76 6.26 -8.00
N LYS A 89 5.14 7.35 -8.48
CA LYS A 89 3.69 7.52 -8.48
C LYS A 89 3.03 6.42 -9.30
N ASP A 90 3.54 6.13 -10.49
CA ASP A 90 2.96 5.11 -11.37
C ASP A 90 3.03 3.73 -10.72
N ALA A 91 4.12 3.42 -10.02
CA ALA A 91 4.27 2.18 -9.29
C ALA A 91 3.33 2.07 -8.09
N LEU A 92 3.16 3.14 -7.31
CA LEU A 92 2.28 3.18 -6.13
C LEU A 92 0.80 3.32 -6.47
N THR A 93 0.45 3.76 -7.68
CA THR A 93 -0.94 3.88 -8.16
C THR A 93 -1.36 2.75 -9.09
N GLY A 94 -0.51 1.74 -9.27
CA GLY A 94 -0.80 0.57 -10.11
C GLY A 94 -0.84 0.87 -11.62
N LYS A 95 -0.37 2.04 -12.06
CA LYS A 95 -0.35 2.46 -13.48
C LYS A 95 0.84 1.90 -14.25
N GLY A 96 1.88 1.47 -13.55
CA GLY A 96 3.01 0.78 -14.18
C GLY A 96 4.26 0.72 -13.33
N SER A 97 5.12 -0.25 -13.62
CA SER A 97 6.45 -0.36 -13.05
C SER A 97 7.48 0.09 -14.08
N VAL A 98 8.51 0.81 -13.62
CA VAL A 98 9.68 1.16 -14.44
C VAL A 98 10.89 0.41 -13.87
N PRO A 99 11.35 -0.68 -14.54
CA PRO A 99 12.50 -1.46 -14.08
C PRO A 99 13.72 -0.58 -13.78
N GLY A 100 14.40 -0.89 -12.68
CA GLY A 100 15.54 -0.10 -12.18
C GLY A 100 15.19 1.23 -11.51
N LYS A 101 13.91 1.66 -11.50
CA LYS A 101 13.47 2.93 -10.87
C LYS A 101 12.41 2.73 -9.80
N ALA A 102 11.30 2.09 -10.14
CA ALA A 102 10.20 1.86 -9.22
C ALA A 102 9.35 0.68 -9.73
N VAL A 103 9.09 -0.29 -8.86
CA VAL A 103 8.34 -1.51 -9.16
C VAL A 103 7.23 -1.64 -8.14
N THR A 104 6.01 -1.82 -8.63
CA THR A 104 4.82 -2.10 -7.80
C THR A 104 5.02 -3.42 -7.07
N ILE A 105 4.80 -3.40 -5.77
CA ILE A 105 4.62 -4.61 -4.98
C ILE A 105 3.11 -4.82 -4.87
N LYS A 106 2.61 -5.93 -5.43
CA LYS A 106 1.27 -6.45 -5.22
C LYS A 106 1.37 -7.97 -5.26
N LYS A 107 1.58 -8.59 -4.10
CA LYS A 107 1.85 -10.03 -4.00
C LYS A 107 0.87 -10.68 -3.05
N LEU A 108 0.05 -11.58 -3.57
CA LEU A 108 -0.72 -12.49 -2.73
C LEU A 108 0.23 -13.52 -2.12
N VAL A 109 0.13 -13.70 -0.81
CA VAL A 109 0.84 -14.68 -0.02
C VAL A 109 -0.17 -15.75 0.38
N ARG A 110 0.04 -16.99 -0.05
CA ARG A 110 -0.72 -18.16 0.42
C ARG A 110 0.27 -19.16 0.99
N ARG A 111 0.28 -19.31 2.31
CA ARG A 111 1.04 -20.32 3.05
C ARG A 111 0.12 -20.90 4.12
N LYS A 112 0.36 -22.15 4.52
CA LYS A 112 -0.43 -22.79 5.58
C LYS A 112 -0.46 -21.90 6.83
N GLY A 113 -1.64 -21.46 7.25
CA GLY A 113 -1.82 -20.55 8.40
C GLY A 113 -1.46 -19.09 8.13
N THR A 114 -1.21 -18.68 6.88
CA THR A 114 -0.95 -17.29 6.49
C THR A 114 -1.38 -17.04 5.06
N THR A 115 -2.63 -16.59 4.89
CA THR A 115 -3.12 -16.03 3.62
C THR A 115 -3.19 -14.52 3.72
N GLY A 116 -2.69 -13.79 2.72
CA GLY A 116 -2.67 -12.35 2.76
C GLY A 116 -2.18 -11.65 1.51
N ILE A 117 -2.12 -10.31 1.54
CA ILE A 117 -1.53 -9.51 0.46
C ILE A 117 -0.45 -8.57 1.00
N THR A 118 0.67 -8.50 0.26
CA THR A 118 1.71 -7.48 0.42
C THR A 118 1.56 -6.44 -0.68
N MET A 119 1.49 -5.17 -0.32
CA MET A 119 1.40 -4.05 -1.27
C MET A 119 2.44 -2.98 -1.00
N GLY A 120 2.86 -2.25 -2.04
CA GLY A 120 3.85 -1.20 -1.88
C GLY A 120 4.68 -0.89 -3.11
N VAL A 121 5.91 -0.44 -2.87
CA VAL A 121 6.85 -0.08 -3.94
C VAL A 121 8.29 -0.49 -3.60
N ARG A 122 9.03 -0.87 -4.64
CA ARG A 122 10.46 -1.16 -4.61
C ARG A 122 11.19 -0.26 -5.61
N GLY A 123 12.17 0.51 -5.18
CA GLY A 123 13.10 1.27 -6.00
C GLY A 123 14.17 2.01 -5.18
N PRO A 124 15.32 2.37 -5.79
CA PRO A 124 16.52 2.85 -5.09
C PRO A 124 16.35 4.09 -4.18
N TYR A 125 15.24 4.82 -4.33
CA TYR A 125 14.96 6.05 -3.57
C TYR A 125 13.77 5.93 -2.62
N GLN A 126 13.00 4.84 -2.65
CA GLN A 126 11.72 4.78 -1.91
C GLN A 126 11.91 4.79 -0.40
N LEU A 127 12.89 4.02 0.13
CA LEU A 127 13.26 4.09 1.55
C LEU A 127 13.69 5.48 1.98
N ARG A 128 14.44 6.19 1.12
CA ARG A 128 14.98 7.52 1.45
C ARG A 128 13.86 8.54 1.58
N HIS A 129 12.82 8.41 0.78
CA HIS A 129 11.62 9.24 0.92
C HIS A 129 10.79 8.81 2.13
N GLN A 130 10.57 7.50 2.30
CA GLN A 130 9.73 6.96 3.37
C GLN A 130 10.28 7.28 4.76
N PHE A 131 11.59 7.19 4.97
CA PHE A 131 12.22 7.33 6.29
C PHE A 131 13.12 8.57 6.44
N GLY A 132 13.45 9.25 5.34
CA GLY A 132 14.47 10.29 5.35
C GLY A 132 15.89 9.71 5.46
N ARG A 133 16.89 10.59 5.36
CA ARG A 133 18.30 10.31 5.68
C ARG A 133 19.04 11.62 5.96
N ALA A 134 20.31 11.54 6.38
CA ALA A 134 21.17 12.72 6.50
C ALA A 134 21.12 13.57 5.22
N GLY A 135 20.70 14.84 5.35
CA GLY A 135 20.56 15.79 4.24
C GLY A 135 19.35 15.60 3.32
N MET A 136 18.43 14.68 3.62
CA MET A 136 17.18 14.51 2.88
C MET A 136 15.98 14.43 3.84
N PRO A 137 15.08 15.43 3.84
CA PRO A 137 13.90 15.38 4.68
C PRO A 137 12.99 14.22 4.25
N GLN A 138 12.39 13.58 5.24
CA GLN A 138 11.36 12.56 5.05
C GLN A 138 10.16 13.13 4.30
N ARG A 139 9.66 12.38 3.32
CA ARG A 139 8.46 12.64 2.52
C ARG A 139 7.75 11.30 2.37
N LYS A 140 7.00 10.91 3.40
CA LYS A 140 6.36 9.59 3.49
C LYS A 140 5.44 9.38 2.31
N ILE A 141 5.84 8.52 1.39
CA ILE A 141 5.06 8.22 0.19
C ILE A 141 3.89 7.31 0.53
N ILE A 142 4.07 6.39 1.47
CA ILE A 142 3.00 5.56 2.04
C ILE A 142 2.64 6.12 3.42
N GLN A 143 1.38 6.49 3.62
CA GLN A 143 0.88 7.07 4.87
C GLN A 143 -0.45 6.44 5.31
N PRO A 144 -0.44 5.21 5.87
CA PRO A 144 -1.68 4.51 6.22
C PRO A 144 -2.47 5.30 7.27
N THR A 145 -3.67 5.76 6.90
CA THR A 145 -4.59 6.46 7.81
C THR A 145 -5.55 5.50 8.48
N ALA A 146 -6.03 5.80 9.69
CA ALA A 146 -7.06 5.00 10.34
C ALA A 146 -8.31 4.79 9.45
N ALA A 147 -8.71 5.83 8.69
CA ALA A 147 -9.82 5.73 7.74
C ALA A 147 -9.55 4.71 6.61
N LEU A 148 -8.33 4.66 6.09
CA LEU A 148 -7.91 3.67 5.10
C LEU A 148 -7.97 2.25 5.67
N LEU A 149 -7.49 2.07 6.89
CA LEU A 149 -7.50 0.78 7.58
C LEU A 149 -8.93 0.26 7.81
N ILE A 150 -9.84 1.17 8.17
CA ILE A 150 -11.27 0.85 8.30
C ILE A 150 -11.86 0.40 6.96
N LYS A 151 -11.48 1.04 5.84
CA LYS A 151 -11.93 0.60 4.50
C LYS A 151 -11.46 -0.83 4.21
N TYR A 152 -10.20 -1.16 4.50
CA TYR A 152 -9.70 -2.53 4.32
C TYR A 152 -10.47 -3.52 5.19
N ALA A 153 -10.64 -3.22 6.49
CA ALA A 153 -11.37 -4.07 7.41
C ALA A 153 -12.81 -4.33 6.93
N LYS A 154 -13.52 -3.30 6.45
CA LYS A 154 -14.88 -3.44 5.92
C LYS A 154 -14.97 -4.36 4.71
N ILE A 155 -14.03 -4.23 3.76
CA ILE A 155 -13.99 -5.10 2.57
C ILE A 155 -13.79 -6.56 3.00
N MET A 156 -12.80 -6.80 3.87
CA MET A 156 -12.48 -8.15 4.33
C MET A 156 -13.60 -8.76 5.17
N GLN A 157 -14.18 -7.99 6.09
CA GLN A 157 -15.31 -8.43 6.93
C GLN A 157 -16.53 -8.81 6.07
N ALA A 158 -16.88 -8.00 5.07
CA ALA A 158 -17.99 -8.31 4.18
C ALA A 158 -17.77 -9.63 3.42
N ALA A 159 -16.53 -9.90 2.99
CA ALA A 159 -16.18 -11.18 2.36
C ALA A 159 -16.29 -12.36 3.32
N LEU A 160 -15.80 -12.21 4.56
CA LEU A 160 -15.85 -13.25 5.58
C LEU A 160 -17.29 -13.62 5.96
N VAL A 161 -18.16 -12.63 6.13
CA VAL A 161 -19.59 -12.87 6.41
C VAL A 161 -20.27 -13.61 5.26
N LYS A 162 -19.89 -13.32 4.02
CA LYS A 162 -20.41 -14.05 2.85
C LYS A 162 -19.97 -15.51 2.87
N ILE A 163 -18.68 -15.77 3.10
CA ILE A 163 -18.12 -17.13 3.19
C ILE A 163 -18.79 -17.92 4.32
N GLU A 164 -18.96 -17.30 5.49
CA GLU A 164 -19.61 -17.93 6.64
C GLU A 164 -21.07 -18.32 6.32
N ARG A 165 -21.84 -17.42 5.71
CA ARG A 165 -23.22 -17.70 5.29
C ARG A 165 -23.31 -18.84 4.28
N GLU A 166 -22.38 -18.91 3.33
CA GLU A 166 -22.32 -19.97 2.34
C GLU A 166 -21.94 -21.33 2.98
N SER A 167 -21.03 -21.32 3.96
CA SER A 167 -20.60 -22.52 4.69
C SER A 167 -21.67 -23.08 5.64
N PHE A 168 -22.45 -22.24 6.31
CA PHE A 168 -23.46 -22.67 7.30
C PHE A 168 -24.89 -22.72 6.76
N GLY A 169 -25.22 -21.93 5.73
CA GLY A 169 -26.55 -21.91 5.10
C GLY A 169 -26.86 -23.16 4.29
N GLY A 170 -25.86 -23.99 3.96
CA GLY A 170 -26.04 -25.29 3.32
C GLY A 170 -26.54 -26.40 4.26
N ILE A 171 -26.58 -26.17 5.57
CA ILE A 171 -26.92 -27.20 6.58
C ILE A 171 -28.42 -27.22 6.93
N THR A 172 -29.19 -26.15 6.62
CA THR A 172 -30.63 -26.09 6.94
C THR A 172 -31.55 -26.47 5.78
N GLY A 173 -31.03 -27.14 4.76
CA GLY A 173 -31.77 -27.56 3.56
C GLY A 173 -31.69 -29.07 3.31
N THR A 174 -32.06 -29.88 4.29
CA THR A 174 -32.38 -31.32 4.13
C THR A 174 -33.55 -31.67 5.01
#